data_AF-A0A261GQI6-F1
#
_entry.id   AF-A0A261GQI6-F1
#
_cell.length_a   1.000
_cell.length_b   1.000
_cell.length_c   1.000
_cell.angle_alpha   90.00
_cell.angle_beta   90.00
_cell.angle_gamma   90.00
#
_symmetry.space_group_name_H-M   'P 1'
#
loop_
_entity.id
_entity.type
_entity.pdbx_description
1 polymer ?
#
loop_
_entity_poly.entity_id
_entity_poly.type
_entity_poly.pdbx_seq_one_letter_code
_entity_poly.pdbx_strand_id
1 'polypeptide(L)' 'MAELREMHVSLLDWETRAVLESLTNEIARLKRIAETANDEDEATDAGNDCLELLGLKERLENEAVDVFGKQIIDFDNEAV' A
#
# COMPACT_ATOMS: atom_id res chain seq x y z
N MET A 1 19.33 -0.18 -20.00
CA MET A 1 19.10 -0.39 -18.56
C MET A 1 18.36 0.83 -18.07
N ALA A 2 17.15 0.68 -17.54
CA ALA A 2 16.42 1.82 -16.98
C ALA A 2 17.19 2.31 -15.74
N GLU A 3 17.45 3.61 -15.65
CA GLU A 3 18.02 4.21 -14.44
C GLU A 3 16.94 4.19 -13.36
N LEU A 4 17.18 3.42 -12.30
CA LEU A 4 16.32 3.42 -11.12
C LEU A 4 16.53 4.75 -10.39
N ARG A 5 15.43 5.49 -10.16
CA ARG A 5 15.43 6.76 -9.44
C ARG A 5 14.73 6.55 -8.11
N GLU A 6 15.41 6.90 -7.02
CA GLU A 6 14.91 6.75 -5.66
C GLU A 6 14.61 8.12 -5.04
N MET A 7 13.63 8.15 -4.14
CA MET A 7 13.26 9.31 -3.34
C MET A 7 13.16 8.90 -1.88
N HIS A 8 13.71 9.72 -0.98
CA HIS A 8 13.61 9.52 0.46
C HIS A 8 12.66 10.57 1.07
N VAL A 9 11.78 10.12 1.95
CA VAL A 9 10.86 10.97 2.72
C VAL A 9 10.92 10.57 4.18
N SER A 10 10.86 11.54 5.08
CA SER A 10 10.68 11.31 6.52
C SER A 10 9.23 11.61 6.86
N LEU A 11 8.59 10.68 7.56
CA LEU A 11 7.17 10.77 7.92
C LEU A 11 7.02 10.70 9.45
N LEU A 12 6.04 11.43 9.97
CA LEU A 12 5.53 11.26 11.31
C LEU A 12 4.66 10.01 11.40
N ASP A 13 4.29 9.62 12.63
CA ASP A 13 3.43 8.47 12.90
C ASP A 13 2.09 8.58 12.17
N TRP A 14 1.39 9.71 12.29
CA TRP A 14 0.08 9.88 11.66
C TRP A 14 0.17 9.95 10.13
N GLU A 15 1.25 10.50 9.57
CA GLU A 15 1.50 10.55 8.12
C GLU A 15 1.75 9.13 7.58
N THR A 16 2.57 8.35 8.30
CA THR A 16 2.84 6.95 7.98
C THR A 16 1.55 6.14 8.00
N ARG A 17 0.72 6.32 9.04
CA ARG A 17 -0.59 5.67 9.15
C ARG A 17 -1.51 6.04 7.98
N ALA A 18 -1.59 7.33 7.63
CA ALA A 18 -2.41 7.78 6.51
C ALA A 18 -1.96 7.19 5.16
N VAL A 19 -0.65 7.06 4.94
CA VAL A 19 -0.09 6.41 3.73
C VAL A 19 -0.43 4.93 3.71
N LEU A 20 -0.21 4.21 4.82
CA LEU A 20 -0.50 2.78 4.90
C LEU A 20 -2.01 2.46 4.72
N GLU A 21 -2.88 3.30 5.27
CA GLU A 21 -4.33 3.19 5.08
C GLU A 21 -4.72 3.45 3.61
N SER A 22 -4.13 4.48 2.99
CA SER A 22 -4.34 4.78 1.57
C SER A 22 -3.88 3.64 0.66
N LEU A 23 -2.72 3.04 0.94
CA LEU A 23 -2.23 1.86 0.22
C LEU A 23 -3.17 0.68 0.38
N THR A 24 -3.68 0.43 1.59
CA THR A 24 -4.63 -0.65 1.86
C THR A 24 -5.91 -0.50 1.05
N ASN A 25 -6.47 0.72 1.03
CA ASN A 25 -7.67 1.04 0.27
C ASN A 25 -7.47 0.89 -1.24
N GLU A 26 -6.32 1.35 -1.75
CA GLU A 26 -6.01 1.28 -3.18
C GLU A 26 -5.76 -0.15 -3.64
N ILE A 27 -5.05 -0.96 -2.85
CA ILE A 27 -4.89 -2.40 -3.10
C ILE A 27 -6.26 -3.09 -3.17
N ALA A 28 -7.18 -2.77 -2.26
CA ALA A 28 -8.54 -3.32 -2.29
C ALA A 28 -9.36 -2.83 -3.50
N ARG A 29 -9.11 -1.60 -3.99
CA ARG A 29 -9.71 -1.09 -5.23
C ARG A 29 -9.19 -1.87 -6.45
N LEU A 30 -7.87 -2.00 -6.58
CA LEU A 30 -7.22 -2.68 -7.71
C LEU A 30 -7.58 -4.17 -7.78
N LYS A 31 -7.62 -4.88 -6.63
CA LYS A 31 -8.09 -6.27 -6.58
C LYS A 31 -9.50 -6.42 -7.14
N ARG A 32 -10.42 -5.53 -6.74
CA ARG A 32 -11.80 -5.55 -7.25
C ARG A 32 -11.85 -5.30 -8.76
N ILE A 33 -11.03 -4.39 -9.27
CA ILE A 33 -10.96 -4.15 -10.72
C ILE A 33 -10.44 -5.40 -11.44
N ALA A 34 -9.33 -5.97 -10.98
CA ALA A 34 -8.75 -7.18 -11.55
C ALA A 34 -9.72 -8.38 -11.56
N GLU A 35 -10.60 -8.49 -10.57
CA GLU A 35 -11.60 -9.56 -10.46
C GLU A 35 -12.87 -9.32 -11.28
N THR A 36 -13.23 -8.06 -11.55
CA THR A 36 -14.54 -7.69 -12.13
C THR A 36 -14.46 -7.08 -13.52
N ALA A 37 -13.27 -6.73 -14.00
CA ALA A 37 -13.06 -6.18 -15.32
C ALA A 37 -13.46 -7.21 -16.39
N ASN A 38 -14.17 -6.74 -17.41
CA ASN A 38 -14.54 -7.55 -18.58
C ASN A 38 -13.45 -7.52 -19.65
N ASP A 39 -12.55 -6.54 -19.58
CA ASP A 39 -11.41 -6.37 -20.46
C ASP A 39 -10.17 -7.02 -19.82
N GLU A 40 -9.52 -7.90 -20.57
CA GLU A 40 -8.39 -8.72 -20.08
C GLU A 40 -7.15 -7.85 -19.81
N ASP A 41 -6.93 -6.81 -20.61
CA ASP A 41 -5.81 -5.89 -20.44
C ASP A 41 -6.02 -5.04 -19.17
N GLU A 42 -7.24 -4.50 -18.96
CA GLU A 42 -7.59 -3.78 -17.73
C GLU A 42 -7.43 -4.65 -16.48
N ALA A 43 -7.87 -5.91 -16.53
CA ALA A 43 -7.72 -6.85 -15.43
C ALA A 43 -6.24 -7.12 -15.10
N THR A 44 -5.43 -7.28 -16.15
CA THR A 44 -3.99 -7.57 -16.04
C THR A 44 -3.22 -6.37 -15.50
N ASP A 45 -3.48 -5.17 -16.01
CA ASP A 45 -2.86 -3.94 -15.55
C ASP A 45 -3.19 -3.67 -14.09
N ALA A 46 -4.47 -3.78 -13.70
CA ALA A 46 -4.89 -3.63 -12.31
C ALA A 46 -4.26 -4.68 -11.38
N GLY A 47 -4.09 -5.92 -11.87
CA GLY A 47 -3.40 -6.99 -11.16
C GLY A 47 -1.92 -6.68 -10.93
N ASN A 48 -1.23 -6.16 -11.94
CA ASN A 48 0.18 -5.78 -11.85
C ASN A 48 0.38 -4.62 -10.88
N ASP A 49 -0.39 -3.54 -11.01
CA ASP A 49 -0.36 -2.40 -10.09
C ASP A 49 -0.63 -2.84 -8.64
N CYS A 50 -1.57 -3.77 -8.44
CA CYS A 50 -1.86 -4.33 -7.13
C CYS A 50 -0.63 -5.03 -6.52
N LEU A 51 0.11 -5.80 -7.32
CA LEU A 51 1.30 -6.51 -6.84
C LEU A 51 2.42 -5.53 -6.47
N GLU A 52 2.61 -4.47 -7.26
CA GLU A 52 3.59 -3.43 -6.94
C GLU A 52 3.26 -2.72 -5.62
N LEU A 53 1.98 -2.34 -5.42
CA LEU A 53 1.56 -1.70 -4.18
C LEU A 53 1.62 -2.63 -2.96
N LEU A 54 1.38 -3.95 -3.14
CA LEU A 54 1.57 -4.93 -2.07
C LEU A 54 3.03 -4.97 -1.60
N GLY A 55 3.98 -4.97 -2.52
CA GLY A 55 5.41 -4.93 -2.19
C GLY A 55 5.82 -3.63 -1.50
N LEU A 56 5.28 -2.49 -1.97
CA LEU A 56 5.50 -1.19 -1.31
C LEU A 56 4.93 -1.17 0.11
N LYS A 57 3.69 -1.65 0.29
CA LYS A 57 3.02 -1.71 1.59
C LYS A 57 3.80 -2.60 2.56
N GLU A 58 4.19 -3.81 2.15
CA GLU A 58 4.95 -4.73 3.01
C GLU A 58 6.26 -4.09 3.50
N ARG A 59 7.02 -3.46 2.61
CA ARG A 59 8.25 -2.75 2.99
C ARG A 59 7.96 -1.62 3.99
N LEU A 60 6.97 -0.79 3.71
CA LEU A 60 6.62 0.34 4.56
C LEU A 60 6.09 -0.10 5.93
N GLU A 61 5.30 -1.19 6.00
CA GLU A 61 4.81 -1.76 7.25
C GLU A 61 5.95 -2.27 8.12
N ASN A 62 6.91 -2.99 7.54
CA ASN A 62 8.07 -3.48 8.28
C ASN A 62 8.89 -2.31 8.86
N GLU A 63 9.20 -1.30 8.04
CA GLU A 63 9.91 -0.11 8.50
C GLU A 63 9.11 0.68 9.56
N ALA A 64 7.81 0.84 9.37
CA ALA A 64 6.95 1.56 10.30
C ALA A 64 6.81 0.84 11.64
N VAL A 65 6.67 -0.49 11.65
CA VAL A 65 6.59 -1.29 12.89
C VAL A 65 7.88 -1.20 13.68
N ASP A 66 9.03 -1.19 13.00
CA ASP A 66 10.34 -1.06 13.65
C ASP A 66 10.52 0.32 14.33
N VAL A 67 9.99 1.39 13.72
CA VAL A 67 10.14 2.76 14.22
C VAL A 67 9.06 3.14 15.24
N PHE A 68 7.79 2.83 14.93
CA PHE A 68 6.63 3.32 15.69
C PHE A 68 5.97 2.23 16.54
N GLY A 69 6.25 0.95 16.30
CA GLY A 69 5.62 -0.18 16.98
C GLY A 69 4.39 -0.73 16.24
N LYS A 70 3.90 -1.90 16.67
CA LYS A 70 2.85 -2.66 15.98
C LYS A 70 1.50 -1.95 15.85
N GLN A 71 1.21 -0.97 16.70
CA GLN A 71 -0.05 -0.22 16.64
C GLN A 71 -0.18 0.64 15.39
N ILE A 72 0.92 0.90 14.67
CA ILE A 72 0.90 1.73 13.45
C ILE A 72 0.13 1.08 12.29
N ILE A 73 0.08 -0.25 12.26
CA ILE A 73 -0.64 -1.06 11.26
C ILE A 73 -2.02 -1.53 11.75
N ASP A 74 -2.39 -1.18 12.98
CA ASP A 74 -3.68 -1.51 13.54
C ASP A 74 -4.69 -0.43 13.16
N PHE A 75 -5.44 -0.66 12.08
CA PHE A 75 -6.48 0.24 11.59
C PHE A 75 -7.85 0.00 12.24
N ASP A 76 -7.95 -0.99 13.12
CA ASP A 76 -9.17 -1.25 13.86
C ASP A 76 -9.28 -0.16 14.95
N ASN A 77 -9.95 0.93 14.60
CA ASN A 77 -10.48 1.86 15.58
C ASN A 77 -11.53 1.12 16.42
N GLU A 78 -11.12 0.44 17.50
CA GLU A 78 -11.97 0.40 18.69
C GLU A 78 -12.11 1.85 19.15
N ALA A 79 -13.18 2.49 18.68
CA ALA A 79 -13.62 3.79 19.18
C ALA A 79 -13.78 3.69 20.71
N VAL A 80 -12.87 4.35 21.43
CA VAL A 80 -13.04 4.64 22.87
C VAL A 80 -13.91 5.87 23.04
#